data_AF-A0A3N5RTA6-F1
#
_entry.id   AF-A0A3N5RTA6-F1
#
_cell.length_a   1.000
_cell.length_b   1.000
_cell.length_c   1.000
_cell.angle_alpha   90.00
_cell.angle_beta   90.00
_cell.angle_gamma   90.00
#
_symmetry.space_group_name_H-M   'P 1'
#
loop_
_entity.id
_entity.type
_entity.pdbx_description
1 polymer ?
#
loop_
_entity_poly.entity_id
_entity_poly.type
_entity_poly.pdbx_seq_one_letter_code
_entity_poly.pdbx_strand_id
1 'polypeptide(L)'
;FRKAHPDIEFRIRSSTRNWARQKAIWESKWRGTTPVGKVRLSEVIKDPEARAMKILEFSSMPGTSRHHWGTDFAFQELDNRYYESGPGSILYRWLSANARSYGFCQPYTAGRTGGYLEEKWHWSYLPLAGGFLADWIRIFKKCPACIAENDSFAGSDAALPLSSLYVENINPACR
;
A
#
# COMPACT_ATOMS: atom_id res chain seq x y z
N PHE A 1 -27.67 5.96 -14.54
CA PHE A 1 -27.25 6.64 -13.29
C PHE A 1 -26.37 7.83 -13.66
N ARG A 2 -26.90 9.07 -13.71
CA ARG A 2 -26.01 10.25 -13.61
C ARG A 2 -25.74 10.42 -12.13
N LYS A 3 -24.76 9.69 -11.59
CA LYS A 3 -24.62 9.62 -10.13
C LYS A 3 -23.85 10.85 -9.67
N ALA A 4 -24.62 11.89 -9.32
CA ALA A 4 -24.15 13.06 -8.61
C ALA A 4 -23.03 12.68 -7.64
N HIS A 5 -21.93 13.42 -7.70
CA HIS A 5 -20.84 13.23 -6.76
C HIS A 5 -21.41 13.34 -5.34
N PRO A 6 -21.00 12.47 -4.41
CA PRO A 6 -21.46 12.56 -3.04
C PRO A 6 -21.09 13.95 -2.51
N ASP A 7 -22.03 14.63 -1.87
CA ASP A 7 -21.81 15.92 -1.22
C ASP A 7 -21.08 15.71 0.11
N ILE A 8 -19.88 15.16 0.00
CA ILE A 8 -18.99 14.81 1.10
C ILE A 8 -17.60 15.23 0.66
N GLU A 9 -16.93 16.00 1.51
CA GLU A 9 -15.57 16.44 1.27
C GLU A 9 -14.64 15.24 1.00
N PHE A 10 -13.92 15.29 -0.13
CA PHE A 10 -12.99 14.24 -0.53
C PHE A 10 -11.54 14.68 -0.28
N ARG A 11 -10.93 14.21 0.81
CA ARG A 11 -9.55 14.56 1.17
C ARG A 11 -8.57 13.46 0.82
N ILE A 12 -7.48 13.83 0.14
CA ILE A 12 -6.32 12.96 -0.04
C ILE A 12 -5.44 13.03 1.20
N ARG A 13 -5.15 11.88 1.83
CA ARG A 13 -4.24 11.77 2.97
C ARG A 13 -2.82 11.46 2.56
N SER A 14 -2.65 10.64 1.53
CA SER A 14 -1.35 10.21 1.04
C SER A 14 -1.41 9.99 -0.46
N SER A 15 -0.36 10.38 -1.17
CA SER A 15 -0.18 10.10 -2.59
C SER A 15 1.30 9.81 -2.84
N THR A 16 1.97 10.44 -3.80
CA THR A 16 3.36 10.13 -4.16
C THR A 16 4.29 10.14 -2.94
N ARG A 17 5.08 9.07 -2.80
CA ARG A 17 6.13 8.96 -1.78
C ARG A 17 7.44 8.63 -2.48
N ASN A 18 8.49 9.41 -2.20
CA ASN A 18 9.83 9.05 -2.63
C ASN A 18 10.43 7.97 -1.71
N TRP A 19 11.62 7.47 -2.06
CA TRP A 19 12.37 6.49 -1.27
C TRP A 19 12.51 6.91 0.20
N ALA A 20 13.03 8.11 0.44
CA ALA A 20 13.29 8.63 1.79
C ALA A 20 12.02 8.67 2.65
N ARG A 21 10.88 9.09 2.08
CA ARG A 21 9.60 9.12 2.79
C ARG A 21 9.11 7.72 3.15
N GLN A 22 9.19 6.77 2.22
CA GLN A 22 8.77 5.39 2.49
C GLN A 22 9.68 4.73 3.52
N LYS A 23 11.00 4.96 3.43
CA LYS A 23 12.00 4.51 4.40
C LYS A 23 11.70 5.05 5.79
N ALA A 24 11.43 6.35 5.93
CA ALA A 24 11.07 6.93 7.22
C ALA A 24 9.81 6.29 7.83
N ILE A 25 8.76 6.03 7.04
CA ILE A 25 7.54 5.36 7.49
C ILE A 25 7.82 3.93 7.96
N TRP A 26 8.57 3.17 7.15
CA TRP A 26 8.94 1.80 7.45
C TRP A 26 9.76 1.73 8.73
N GLU A 27 10.84 2.50 8.80
CA GLU A 27 11.78 2.39 9.90
C GLU A 27 11.22 2.93 11.22
N SER A 28 10.32 3.91 11.17
CA SER A 28 9.59 4.36 12.37
C SER A 28 8.77 3.23 12.99
N LYS A 29 8.13 2.39 12.16
CA LYS A 29 7.40 1.20 12.63
C LYS A 29 8.35 0.09 13.09
N TRP A 30 9.43 -0.13 12.34
CA TRP A 30 10.46 -1.12 12.69
C TRP A 30 11.10 -0.87 14.05
N ARG A 31 11.45 0.40 14.33
CA ARG A 31 12.04 0.83 15.61
C ARG A 31 11.01 1.00 16.72
N GLY A 32 9.71 0.96 16.39
CA GLY A 32 8.62 1.13 17.35
C GLY A 32 8.33 2.58 17.75
N THR A 33 8.93 3.57 17.07
CA THR A 33 8.60 4.99 17.24
C THR A 33 7.15 5.27 16.84
N THR A 34 6.72 4.70 15.71
CA THR A 34 5.30 4.65 15.33
C THR A 34 4.74 3.27 15.67
N PRO A 35 3.74 3.17 16.56
CA PRO A 35 3.06 1.91 16.83
C PRO A 35 2.36 1.37 15.58
N VAL A 36 2.31 0.04 15.46
CA VAL A 36 1.43 -0.66 14.51
C VAL A 36 0.22 -1.14 15.29
N GLY A 37 -0.95 -0.56 15.00
CA GLY A 37 -2.10 -0.64 15.89
C GLY A 37 -1.80 0.04 17.23
N LYS A 38 -1.78 -0.73 18.32
CA LYS A 38 -1.46 -0.23 19.67
C LYS A 38 -0.10 -0.71 20.18
N VAL A 39 0.73 -1.27 19.31
CA VAL A 39 1.89 -2.07 19.69
C VAL A 39 3.17 -1.52 19.05
N ARG A 40 4.23 -1.38 19.87
CA ARG A 40 5.58 -1.05 19.41
C ARG A 40 6.33 -2.33 19.04
N LEU A 41 6.48 -2.58 17.75
CA LEU A 41 6.94 -3.88 17.28
C LEU A 41 8.36 -4.25 17.73
N SER A 42 9.24 -3.27 17.94
CA SER A 42 10.60 -3.48 18.47
C SER A 42 10.61 -4.06 19.89
N GLU A 43 9.58 -3.78 20.68
CA GLU A 43 9.44 -4.24 22.07
C GLU A 43 8.90 -5.68 22.11
N VAL A 44 7.92 -6.00 21.26
CA VAL A 44 7.14 -7.26 21.33
C VAL A 44 7.56 -8.36 20.35
N ILE A 45 8.09 -8.04 19.17
CA ILE A 45 8.43 -9.03 18.13
C ILE A 45 9.93 -8.97 17.91
N LYS A 46 10.66 -9.94 18.45
CA LYS A 46 12.13 -10.02 18.33
C LYS A 46 12.59 -10.62 17.01
N ASP A 47 11.83 -11.56 16.47
CA ASP A 47 12.10 -12.15 15.16
C ASP A 47 11.96 -11.09 14.03
N PRO A 48 13.04 -10.82 13.26
CA PRO A 48 13.01 -9.83 12.19
C PRO A 48 11.99 -10.12 11.09
N GLU A 49 11.79 -11.39 10.73
CA GLU A 49 10.87 -11.80 9.67
C GLU A 49 9.42 -11.58 10.10
N ALA A 50 9.03 -12.05 11.28
CA ALA A 50 7.72 -11.77 11.88
C ALA A 50 7.47 -10.27 12.03
N ARG A 51 8.50 -9.49 12.39
CA ARG A 51 8.38 -8.03 12.48
C ARG A 51 8.13 -7.40 11.12
N ALA A 52 8.87 -7.83 10.09
CA ALA A 52 8.68 -7.36 8.71
C ALA A 52 7.26 -7.67 8.23
N MET A 53 6.82 -8.93 8.36
CA MET A 53 5.47 -9.36 7.98
C MET A 53 4.39 -8.54 8.69
N LYS A 54 4.58 -8.22 9.99
CA LYS A 54 3.61 -7.41 10.74
C LYS A 54 3.49 -5.98 10.21
N ILE A 55 4.59 -5.36 9.77
CA ILE A 55 4.56 -4.04 9.13
C ILE A 55 3.90 -4.13 7.75
N LEU A 56 4.24 -5.18 7.00
CA LEU A 56 3.77 -5.42 5.64
C LEU A 56 2.28 -5.74 5.54
N GLU A 57 1.57 -5.96 6.65
CA GLU A 57 0.10 -6.01 6.65
C GLU A 57 -0.54 -4.79 5.96
N PHE A 58 0.01 -3.59 6.18
CA PHE A 58 -0.52 -2.32 5.66
C PHE A 58 0.55 -1.31 5.21
N SER A 59 1.83 -1.66 5.25
CA SER A 59 2.90 -0.71 4.96
C SER A 59 4.03 -1.34 4.18
N SER A 60 4.15 -0.93 2.92
CA SER A 60 5.21 -1.36 2.03
C SER A 60 6.60 -1.06 2.58
N MET A 61 7.52 -1.98 2.36
CA MET A 61 8.94 -1.68 2.46
C MET A 61 9.35 -0.66 1.37
N PRO A 62 10.44 0.09 1.57
CA PRO A 62 10.95 1.02 0.56
C PRO A 62 11.22 0.33 -0.78
N GLY A 63 10.85 1.00 -1.88
CA GLY A 63 11.04 0.50 -3.25
C GLY A 63 9.97 -0.48 -3.74
N THR A 64 9.03 -0.91 -2.88
CA THR A 64 7.92 -1.82 -3.27
C THR A 64 6.54 -1.18 -3.19
N SER A 65 6.45 0.07 -2.71
CA SER A 65 5.18 0.78 -2.65
C SER A 65 4.74 1.31 -4.02
N ARG A 66 3.47 1.09 -4.38
CA ARG A 66 2.86 1.69 -5.58
C ARG A 66 2.80 3.22 -5.50
N HIS A 67 2.83 3.79 -4.31
CA HIS A 67 2.95 5.25 -4.11
C HIS A 67 4.27 5.82 -4.68
N HIS A 68 5.29 5.00 -4.93
CA HIS A 68 6.49 5.44 -5.65
C HIS A 68 6.21 5.82 -7.10
N TRP A 69 5.20 5.20 -7.71
CA TRP A 69 4.86 5.40 -9.12
C TRP A 69 4.05 6.66 -9.38
N GLY A 70 3.58 7.34 -8.32
CA GLY A 70 2.71 8.50 -8.43
C GLY A 70 1.31 8.20 -8.98
N THR A 71 0.95 6.92 -9.11
CA THR A 71 -0.35 6.47 -9.63
C THR A 71 -1.37 6.21 -8.54
N ASP A 72 -0.94 6.22 -7.27
CA ASP A 72 -1.72 5.71 -6.16
C ASP A 72 -2.00 6.80 -5.12
N PHE A 73 -3.20 6.77 -4.56
CA PHE A 73 -3.60 7.64 -3.45
C PHE A 73 -4.34 6.86 -2.37
N ALA A 74 -4.25 7.40 -1.15
CA ALA A 74 -5.08 7.05 -0.01
C ALA A 74 -5.93 8.26 0.38
N PHE A 75 -7.25 8.08 0.49
CA PHE A 75 -8.19 9.14 0.87
C PHE A 75 -8.69 8.95 2.32
N GLN A 76 -9.16 10.02 2.95
CA GLN A 76 -9.85 10.03 4.26
C GLN A 76 -9.15 9.33 5.43
N GLU A 77 -9.50 8.11 5.81
CA GLU A 77 -8.97 7.46 7.02
C GLU A 77 -8.28 6.15 6.65
N LEU A 78 -7.12 5.87 7.26
CA LEU A 78 -6.36 4.65 7.00
C LEU A 78 -6.84 3.50 7.91
N ASP A 79 -8.16 3.35 7.98
CA ASP A 79 -8.86 2.35 8.80
C ASP A 79 -10.12 1.87 8.09
N ASN A 80 -10.25 0.56 7.86
CA ASN A 80 -11.36 -0.01 7.11
C ASN A 80 -12.71 0.22 7.78
N ARG A 81 -12.73 0.39 9.11
CA ARG A 81 -13.96 0.62 9.89
C ARG A 81 -14.62 1.96 9.55
N TYR A 82 -13.84 2.96 9.15
CA TYR A 82 -14.38 4.25 8.71
C TYR A 82 -15.30 4.11 7.48
N TYR A 83 -15.05 3.11 6.63
CA TYR A 83 -15.79 2.89 5.39
C TYR A 83 -16.97 1.94 5.53
N GLU A 84 -17.26 1.48 6.75
CA GLU A 84 -18.36 0.55 7.02
C GLU A 84 -19.67 1.28 7.35
N SER A 85 -19.60 2.54 7.76
CA SER A 85 -20.77 3.37 8.05
C SER A 85 -20.53 4.86 7.74
N GLY A 86 -21.56 5.69 7.91
CA GLY A 86 -21.43 7.15 7.81
C GLY A 86 -20.88 7.66 6.46
N PRO A 87 -20.23 8.85 6.46
CA PRO A 87 -19.68 9.46 5.25
C PRO A 87 -18.67 8.59 4.49
N GLY A 88 -17.81 7.86 5.23
CA GLY A 88 -16.84 6.94 4.64
C GLY A 88 -17.51 5.86 3.79
N SER A 89 -18.58 5.24 4.29
CA SER A 89 -19.33 4.22 3.53
C SER A 89 -19.94 4.76 2.23
N ILE A 90 -20.39 6.02 2.22
CA ILE A 90 -20.96 6.65 1.03
C ILE A 90 -19.87 6.87 -0.01
N LEU A 91 -18.72 7.43 0.40
CA LEU A 91 -17.57 7.64 -0.48
C LEU A 91 -17.03 6.33 -1.05
N TYR A 92 -16.84 5.31 -0.21
CA TYR A 92 -16.35 4.01 -0.65
C TYR A 92 -17.29 3.35 -1.66
N ARG A 93 -18.61 3.29 -1.36
CA ARG A 93 -19.60 2.76 -2.32
C ARG A 93 -19.61 3.52 -3.64
N TRP A 94 -19.42 4.85 -3.60
CA TRP A 94 -19.34 5.64 -4.82
C TRP A 94 -18.08 5.29 -5.62
N LEU A 95 -16.91 5.20 -4.98
CA LEU A 95 -15.67 4.79 -5.65
C LEU A 95 -15.78 3.37 -6.20
N SER A 96 -16.25 2.40 -5.43
CA SER A 96 -16.43 1.02 -5.91
C SER A 96 -17.32 0.91 -7.15
N ALA A 97 -18.33 1.78 -7.26
CA ALA A 97 -19.25 1.78 -8.41
C ALA A 97 -18.76 2.60 -9.62
N ASN A 98 -17.90 3.61 -9.41
CA ASN A 98 -17.58 4.60 -10.46
C ASN A 98 -16.09 4.72 -10.78
N ALA A 99 -15.18 4.41 -9.85
CA ALA A 99 -13.73 4.68 -10.00
C ALA A 99 -13.15 4.09 -11.30
N ARG A 100 -13.64 2.92 -11.73
CA ARG A 100 -13.20 2.26 -12.96
C ARG A 100 -13.45 3.10 -14.21
N SER A 101 -14.54 3.88 -14.29
CA SER A 101 -14.79 4.76 -15.44
C SER A 101 -13.83 5.95 -15.51
N TYR A 102 -13.14 6.24 -14.41
CA TYR A 102 -12.08 7.25 -14.32
C TYR A 102 -10.67 6.63 -14.39
N GLY A 103 -10.56 5.32 -14.68
CA GLY A 103 -9.28 4.61 -14.75
C GLY A 103 -8.71 4.18 -13.41
N PHE A 104 -9.46 4.31 -12.31
CA PHE A 104 -9.00 3.91 -10.97
C PHE A 104 -9.48 2.51 -10.59
N CYS A 105 -8.71 1.84 -9.74
CA CYS A 105 -8.99 0.51 -9.22
C CYS A 105 -8.46 0.37 -7.80
N GLN A 106 -9.09 -0.48 -6.99
CA GLN A 106 -8.64 -0.80 -5.65
C GLN A 106 -7.73 -2.04 -5.70
N PRO A 107 -6.39 -1.89 -5.61
CA PRO A 107 -5.47 -3.02 -5.71
C PRO A 107 -5.56 -3.95 -4.50
N TYR A 108 -5.93 -3.41 -3.33
CA TYR A 108 -5.93 -4.16 -2.08
C TYR A 108 -7.35 -4.44 -1.59
N THR A 109 -7.99 -5.46 -2.18
CA THR A 109 -9.34 -5.92 -1.80
C THR A 109 -9.30 -7.03 -0.75
N ALA A 110 -10.44 -7.28 -0.08
CA ALA A 110 -10.65 -8.46 0.75
C ALA A 110 -10.58 -9.78 -0.06
N GLY A 111 -10.34 -10.89 0.64
CA GLY A 111 -10.36 -12.25 0.06
C GLY A 111 -9.14 -12.64 -0.77
N ARG A 112 -8.13 -11.78 -0.91
CA ARG A 112 -6.85 -12.14 -1.52
C ARG A 112 -6.05 -13.08 -0.60
N THR A 113 -5.28 -13.98 -1.20
CA THR A 113 -4.51 -15.03 -0.49
C THR A 113 -3.09 -14.60 -0.08
N GLY A 114 -2.68 -13.37 -0.41
CA GLY A 114 -1.35 -12.87 -0.10
C GLY A 114 -1.19 -11.37 -0.32
N GLY A 115 -0.02 -10.87 0.08
CA GLY A 115 0.32 -9.44 0.03
C GLY A 115 -0.33 -8.64 1.16
N TYR A 116 -0.54 -7.34 0.92
CA TYR A 116 -1.17 -6.42 1.88
C TYR A 116 -2.61 -6.83 2.19
N LEU A 117 -3.11 -6.49 3.38
CA LEU A 117 -4.51 -6.67 3.77
C LEU A 117 -5.44 -5.74 2.96
N GLU A 118 -6.75 -5.83 3.16
CA GLU A 118 -7.70 -4.92 2.50
C GLU A 118 -7.41 -3.47 2.88
N GLU A 119 -7.38 -2.58 1.89
CA GLU A 119 -7.26 -1.14 2.10
C GLU A 119 -8.36 -0.41 1.33
N LYS A 120 -9.48 -0.11 1.98
CA LYS A 120 -10.62 0.60 1.35
C LYS A 120 -10.27 2.03 0.92
N TRP A 121 -9.24 2.60 1.53
CA TRP A 121 -8.69 3.91 1.22
C TRP A 121 -7.78 3.93 -0.01
N HIS A 122 -7.22 2.80 -0.45
CA HIS A 122 -6.13 2.77 -1.43
C HIS A 122 -6.64 2.56 -2.86
N TRP A 123 -6.34 3.51 -3.75
CA TRP A 123 -6.79 3.47 -5.15
C TRP A 123 -5.63 3.80 -6.09
N SER A 124 -5.56 3.08 -7.22
CA SER A 124 -4.48 3.13 -8.20
C SER A 124 -5.01 3.49 -9.59
N TYR A 125 -4.34 4.41 -10.26
CA TYR A 125 -4.62 4.79 -11.65
C TYR A 125 -4.04 3.77 -12.62
N LEU A 126 -4.91 2.89 -13.12
CA LEU A 126 -4.55 1.74 -13.94
C LEU A 126 -3.82 2.05 -15.25
N PRO A 127 -4.16 3.10 -16.01
CA PRO A 127 -3.53 3.35 -17.31
C PRO A 127 -2.01 3.47 -17.25
N LEU A 128 -1.45 3.82 -16.09
CA LEU A 128 0.00 3.87 -15.87
C LEU A 128 0.50 2.75 -14.96
N ALA A 129 -0.26 2.40 -13.92
CA ALA A 129 0.23 1.52 -12.87
C ALA A 129 0.48 0.07 -13.36
N GLY A 130 -0.21 -0.39 -14.39
CA GLY A 130 0.05 -1.71 -15.00
C GLY A 130 1.44 -1.80 -15.63
N GLY A 131 1.84 -0.76 -16.38
CA GLY A 131 3.19 -0.67 -16.96
C GLY A 131 4.28 -0.62 -15.89
N PHE A 132 4.08 0.20 -14.86
CA PHE A 132 5.04 0.29 -13.75
C PHE A 132 5.16 -1.00 -12.94
N LEU A 133 4.06 -1.75 -12.76
CA LEU A 133 4.10 -3.08 -12.14
C LEU A 133 4.93 -4.06 -12.99
N ALA A 134 4.69 -4.10 -14.31
CA ALA A 134 5.46 -4.97 -15.21
C ALA A 134 6.95 -4.61 -15.22
N ASP A 135 7.28 -3.31 -15.24
CA ASP A 135 8.65 -2.80 -15.17
C ASP A 135 9.31 -3.16 -13.84
N TRP A 136 8.61 -2.98 -12.72
CA TRP A 136 9.11 -3.34 -11.39
C TRP A 136 9.45 -4.84 -11.34
N ILE A 137 8.54 -5.71 -11.78
CA ILE A 137 8.75 -7.17 -11.80
C ILE A 137 9.97 -7.52 -12.67
N ARG A 138 10.10 -6.90 -13.85
CA ARG A 138 11.22 -7.12 -14.77
C ARG A 138 12.56 -6.70 -14.15
N ILE A 139 12.60 -5.54 -13.49
CA ILE A 139 13.83 -5.01 -12.87
C ILE A 139 14.20 -5.84 -11.63
N PHE A 140 13.23 -6.12 -10.76
CA PHE A 140 13.45 -6.88 -9.53
C PHE A 140 13.97 -8.29 -9.81
N LYS A 141 13.42 -9.00 -10.81
CA LYS A 141 13.91 -10.33 -11.22
C LYS A 141 15.39 -10.33 -11.66
N LYS A 142 15.88 -9.23 -12.23
CA LYS A 142 17.28 -9.13 -12.67
C LYS A 142 18.23 -8.89 -11.50
N CYS A 143 17.80 -8.09 -10.52
CA CYS A 143 18.63 -7.74 -9.38
C CYS A 143 17.76 -7.42 -8.16
N PRO A 144 17.36 -8.44 -7.37
CA PRO A 144 16.60 -8.22 -6.14
C PRO A 144 17.33 -7.33 -5.14
N ALA A 145 18.66 -7.46 -5.06
CA ALA A 145 19.51 -6.70 -4.13
C ALA A 145 19.63 -5.20 -4.50
N CYS A 146 19.44 -4.83 -5.77
CA CYS A 146 19.62 -3.45 -6.26
C CYS A 146 18.67 -2.45 -5.58
N ILE A 147 17.55 -2.92 -5.03
CA ILE A 147 16.58 -2.06 -4.31
C ILE A 147 17.19 -1.41 -3.06
N ALA A 148 18.21 -2.03 -2.44
CA ALA A 148 18.82 -1.59 -1.20
C ALA A 148 20.35 -1.45 -1.30
N GLU A 149 20.91 -1.49 -2.51
CA GLU A 149 22.36 -1.49 -2.77
C GLU A 149 23.04 -0.18 -2.35
N ASN A 150 22.45 0.97 -2.71
CA ASN A 150 23.04 2.29 -2.44
C ASN A 150 22.56 2.91 -1.13
N ASP A 151 21.36 2.54 -0.67
CA ASP A 151 20.79 2.99 0.58
C ASP A 151 19.86 1.88 1.10
N SER A 152 20.25 1.22 2.19
CA SER A 152 19.45 0.15 2.79
C SER A 152 18.43 0.73 3.81
N PHE A 153 17.62 -0.13 4.42
CA PHE A 153 16.66 0.23 5.46
C PHE A 153 16.62 -0.84 6.56
N ALA A 154 16.23 -0.44 7.77
CA ALA A 154 16.20 -1.35 8.91
C ALA A 154 15.33 -2.60 8.63
N GLY A 155 15.92 -3.80 8.73
CA GLY A 155 15.21 -5.05 8.47
C GLY A 155 15.12 -5.45 6.99
N SER A 156 15.92 -4.85 6.10
CA SER A 156 15.98 -5.18 4.68
C SER A 156 16.13 -6.69 4.42
N ASP A 157 17.02 -7.36 5.13
CA ASP A 157 17.36 -8.76 4.85
C ASP A 157 16.17 -9.69 5.11
N ALA A 158 15.31 -9.33 6.07
CA ALA A 158 14.08 -10.04 6.38
C ALA A 158 12.92 -9.68 5.44
N ALA A 159 12.86 -8.43 4.98
CA ALA A 159 11.74 -7.92 4.19
C ALA A 159 11.90 -8.19 2.69
N LEU A 160 13.10 -8.02 2.13
CA LEU A 160 13.36 -8.10 0.70
C LEU A 160 12.98 -9.44 0.05
N PRO A 161 13.20 -10.61 0.69
CA PRO A 161 12.71 -11.88 0.16
C PRO A 161 11.19 -11.93 -0.06
N LEU A 162 10.42 -11.11 0.66
CA LEU A 162 8.96 -11.05 0.56
C LEU A 162 8.47 -10.10 -0.56
N SER A 163 9.35 -9.36 -1.23
CA SER A 163 8.97 -8.26 -2.14
C SER A 163 7.97 -8.68 -3.23
N SER A 164 8.25 -9.78 -3.95
CA SER A 164 7.37 -10.28 -5.00
C SER A 164 5.99 -10.67 -4.48
N LEU A 165 5.91 -11.29 -3.29
CA LEU A 165 4.63 -11.64 -2.66
C LEU A 165 3.77 -10.39 -2.47
N TYR A 166 4.34 -9.28 -2.00
CA TYR A 166 3.59 -8.07 -1.68
C TYR A 166 3.32 -7.16 -2.89
N VAL A 167 4.21 -7.12 -3.89
CA VAL A 167 4.02 -6.28 -5.08
C VAL A 167 3.06 -6.92 -6.07
N GLU A 168 3.16 -8.23 -6.28
CA GLU A 168 2.42 -8.93 -7.33
C GLU A 168 0.99 -9.31 -6.91
N ASN A 169 0.74 -9.52 -5.60
CA ASN A 169 -0.58 -9.92 -5.09
C ASN A 169 -1.54 -8.73 -4.91
N ILE A 170 -1.97 -8.17 -6.03
CA ILE A 170 -3.08 -7.21 -6.11
C ILE A 170 -4.34 -7.87 -6.68
N ASN A 171 -5.47 -7.19 -6.52
CA ASN A 171 -6.73 -7.51 -7.18
C ASN A 171 -6.49 -7.77 -8.69
N PRO A 172 -6.88 -8.94 -9.23
CA PRO A 172 -6.68 -9.26 -10.65
C PRO A 172 -7.32 -8.25 -11.61
N ALA A 173 -8.40 -7.58 -11.20
CA ALA A 173 -9.02 -6.53 -11.99
C ALA A 173 -8.13 -5.27 -12.13
N CYS A 174 -7.10 -5.14 -11.29
CA CYS A 174 -6.15 -4.03 -11.29
C CYS A 174 -4.77 -4.38 -11.88
N ARG A 175 -4.61 -5.58 -12.44
CA ARG A 175 -3.38 -5.99 -13.14
C ARG A 175 -3.38 -5.50 -14.58
#